data_AF-A0A024UYD5-F1
#
_entry.id   AF-A0A024UYD5-F1
#
_cell.length_a   1.000
_cell.length_b   1.000
_cell.length_c   1.000
_cell.angle_alpha   90.00
_cell.angle_beta   90.00
_cell.angle_gamma   90.00
#
_symmetry.space_group_name_H-M   'P 1'
#
loop_
_entity.id
_entity.type
_entity.pdbx_description
1 polymer ?
#
loop_
_entity_poly.entity_id
_entity_poly.type
_entity_poly.pdbx_seq_one_letter_code
_entity_poly.pdbx_strand_id
1 'polypeptide(L)'
;MDNIYNNLNTNKFNSYDKLKDKDKKNLYVISFNQYLITKEFFNINKENEQPPKLQEIGPRFEFTLEENYKTPEYNLFQEALRTVKKQEKTKIKNVHVDEFGHNIKKVYVQKQNFSKLHTKHTKFVKKNKFNT
;
A
#
# COMPACT_ATOMS: atom_id res chain seq x y z
N MET A 1 29.74 -15.18 41.07
CA MET A 1 29.38 -13.97 40.30
C MET A 1 27.98 -14.22 39.82
N ASP A 2 27.02 -13.82 40.66
CA ASP A 2 25.77 -14.54 40.82
C ASP A 2 24.63 -13.91 40.02
N ASN A 3 23.90 -14.79 39.33
CA ASN A 3 22.56 -14.67 38.73
C ASN A 3 21.80 -13.36 38.97
N ILE A 4 21.88 -12.46 37.98
CA ILE A 4 20.95 -11.33 37.83
C ILE A 4 20.07 -11.64 36.62
N TYR A 5 19.01 -12.42 36.78
CA TYR A 5 17.82 -12.38 35.92
C TYR A 5 16.76 -13.28 36.56
N ASN A 6 16.01 -12.74 37.52
CA ASN A 6 14.71 -13.26 37.94
C ASN A 6 14.00 -12.23 38.82
N ASN A 7 13.17 -11.38 38.22
CA ASN A 7 11.91 -10.88 38.77
C ASN A 7 11.29 -9.86 37.80
N LEU A 8 10.73 -10.34 36.69
CA LEU A 8 9.70 -9.59 35.99
C LEU A 8 8.38 -9.90 36.68
N ASN A 9 7.96 -8.96 37.52
CA ASN A 9 6.70 -8.97 38.23
C ASN A 9 5.55 -8.90 37.22
N THR A 10 5.10 -10.06 36.75
CA THR A 10 3.82 -10.23 36.06
C THR A 10 2.72 -10.02 37.09
N ASN A 11 1.85 -9.04 36.85
CA ASN A 11 0.57 -8.74 37.50
C ASN A 11 0.47 -7.26 37.90
N LYS A 12 0.37 -6.38 36.90
CA LYS A 12 -0.04 -4.99 37.13
C LYS A 12 -0.89 -4.45 35.98
N PHE A 13 -1.89 -5.23 35.58
CA PHE A 13 -2.97 -4.75 34.71
C PHE A 13 -4.24 -5.46 35.13
N ASN A 14 -4.88 -5.00 36.20
CA ASN A 14 -6.30 -5.23 36.51
C ASN A 14 -6.68 -4.43 37.76
N SER A 15 -6.81 -3.11 37.61
CA SER A 15 -7.54 -2.27 38.57
C SER A 15 -7.91 -0.95 37.89
N TYR A 16 -8.88 -1.01 36.99
CA TYR A 16 -9.69 0.17 36.71
C TYR A 16 -11.01 -0.04 37.44
N ASP A 17 -11.03 0.47 38.66
CA ASP A 17 -12.19 0.52 39.52
C ASP A 17 -13.36 1.20 38.80
N LYS A 18 -14.50 0.51 38.80
CA LYS A 18 -15.80 1.04 38.38
C LYS A 18 -16.23 2.12 39.37
N LEU A 19 -15.98 3.38 39.02
CA LEU A 19 -16.75 4.51 39.52
C LEU A 19 -17.67 4.99 38.39
N LYS A 20 -18.93 4.54 38.44
CA LYS A 20 -19.98 5.03 37.54
C LYS A 20 -20.49 6.38 38.06
N ASP A 21 -19.94 7.46 37.51
CA ASP A 21 -20.56 8.78 37.57
C ASP A 21 -21.81 8.78 36.67
N LYS A 22 -22.99 9.00 37.25
CA LYS A 22 -24.28 8.90 36.56
C LYS A 22 -24.59 10.04 35.56
N ASP A 23 -23.72 11.04 35.41
CA ASP A 23 -24.00 12.28 34.67
C ASP A 23 -23.04 12.60 33.50
N LYS A 24 -22.16 11.67 33.10
CA LYS A 24 -21.27 11.91 31.94
C LYS A 24 -22.05 11.66 30.65
N LYS A 25 -22.37 12.74 29.93
CA LYS A 25 -22.81 12.71 28.51
C LYS A 25 -21.87 11.79 27.73
N ASN A 26 -22.42 10.86 26.94
CA ASN A 26 -21.64 9.93 26.11
C ASN A 26 -20.56 10.69 25.33
N LEU A 27 -19.28 10.33 25.54
CA LEU A 27 -18.13 11.07 25.03
C LEU A 27 -18.07 11.07 23.48
N TYR A 28 -18.72 10.10 22.85
CA TYR A 28 -18.72 9.92 21.40
C TYR A 28 -20.16 9.86 20.86
N VAL A 29 -20.54 10.90 20.12
CA VAL A 29 -21.78 10.97 19.35
C VAL A 29 -21.41 10.97 17.87
N ILE A 30 -21.98 10.03 17.11
CA ILE A 30 -21.76 9.89 15.66
C ILE A 30 -23.06 10.28 14.96
N SER A 31 -23.02 11.32 14.12
CA SER A 31 -24.16 11.70 13.28
C SER A 31 -24.11 10.95 11.94
N PHE A 32 -25.25 10.41 11.55
CA PHE A 32 -25.48 9.80 10.25
C PHE A 32 -26.48 10.66 9.49
N ASN A 33 -26.04 11.18 8.34
CA ASN A 33 -26.87 11.98 7.43
C ASN A 33 -26.81 11.39 6.03
N GLN A 34 -27.92 11.44 5.31
CA GLN A 34 -28.01 10.94 3.94
C GLN A 34 -28.24 12.10 2.96
N TYR A 35 -27.35 12.18 1.96
CA TYR A 35 -27.40 13.20 0.91
C TYR A 35 -27.59 12.55 -0.45
N LEU A 36 -28.36 13.22 -1.31
CA LEU A 36 -28.51 12.85 -2.71
C LEU A 36 -27.49 13.61 -3.55
N ILE A 37 -26.68 12.87 -4.31
CA ILE A 37 -25.74 13.44 -5.28
C ILE A 37 -26.39 13.37 -6.66
N THR A 38 -26.65 14.53 -7.26
CA THR A 38 -27.17 14.64 -8.63
C THR A 38 -26.03 14.69 -9.65
N LYS A 39 -26.33 14.45 -10.93
CA LYS A 39 -25.35 14.49 -12.03
C LYS A 39 -24.59 15.83 -12.12
N GLU A 40 -25.23 16.91 -11.68
CA GLU A 40 -24.67 18.26 -11.63
C GLU A 40 -23.40 18.35 -10.76
N PHE A 41 -23.24 17.49 -9.75
CA PHE A 41 -22.03 17.41 -8.94
C PHE A 41 -20.79 16.95 -9.71
N PHE A 42 -20.97 16.11 -10.74
CA PHE A 42 -19.88 15.60 -11.55
C PHE A 42 -19.55 16.52 -12.73
N ASN A 43 -20.50 17.37 -13.12
CA ASN A 43 -20.35 18.36 -14.16
C ASN A 43 -19.77 19.67 -13.57
N ILE A 44 -18.58 19.59 -12.97
CA ILE A 44 -17.85 20.77 -12.50
C ILE A 44 -17.40 21.56 -13.74
N ASN A 45 -18.29 22.38 -14.28
CA ASN A 45 -17.93 23.44 -15.20
C ASN A 45 -17.05 24.41 -14.41
N LYS A 46 -15.78 24.55 -14.81
CA LYS A 46 -14.76 25.38 -14.16
C LYS A 46 -15.15 26.87 -13.99
N GLU A 47 -16.30 27.29 -14.52
CA GLU A 47 -16.76 28.68 -14.62
C GLU A 47 -17.78 29.08 -13.55
N ASN A 48 -18.40 28.13 -12.83
CA ASN A 48 -19.31 28.48 -11.73
C ASN A 48 -18.52 28.52 -10.41
N GLU A 49 -18.32 29.73 -9.87
CA GLU A 49 -17.57 29.97 -8.62
C GLU A 49 -18.20 29.32 -7.36
N GLN A 50 -19.39 28.75 -7.48
CA GLN A 50 -20.12 28.17 -6.34
C GLN A 50 -20.08 26.64 -6.36
N PRO A 51 -19.61 25.99 -5.27
CA PRO A 51 -19.66 24.54 -5.16
C PRO A 51 -21.11 24.04 -5.20
N PRO A 52 -21.37 22.89 -5.85
CA PRO A 52 -22.71 22.31 -5.93
C PRO A 52 -23.29 22.05 -4.52
N LYS A 53 -24.57 22.41 -4.32
CA LYS A 53 -25.26 22.29 -3.03
C LYS A 53 -25.78 20.87 -2.81
N LEU A 54 -25.47 20.27 -1.66
CA LEU A 54 -25.96 18.93 -1.30
C LEU A 54 -27.41 19.00 -0.83
N GLN A 55 -28.27 18.12 -1.35
CA GLN A 55 -29.65 17.97 -0.89
C GLN A 55 -29.73 16.82 0.13
N GLU A 56 -30.10 17.15 1.37
CA GLU A 56 -30.37 16.15 2.41
C GLU A 56 -31.72 15.48 2.14
N ILE A 57 -31.74 14.15 2.12
CA ILE A 57 -32.95 13.35 1.90
C ILE A 57 -33.39 12.58 3.15
N GLY A 58 -32.49 12.48 4.15
CA GLY A 58 -32.70 11.70 5.37
C GLY A 58 -32.65 10.18 5.13
N PRO A 59 -32.79 9.34 6.18
CA PRO A 59 -32.99 9.70 7.58
C PRO A 59 -31.72 10.25 8.25
N ARG A 60 -31.93 11.06 9.29
CA ARG A 60 -30.88 11.61 10.14
C ARG A 60 -30.90 10.90 11.49
N PHE A 61 -29.78 10.30 11.86
CA PHE A 61 -29.63 9.60 13.13
C PHE A 61 -28.43 10.13 13.89
N GLU A 62 -28.53 10.08 15.22
CA GLU A 62 -27.41 10.31 16.10
C GLU A 62 -27.20 9.04 16.91
N PHE A 63 -26.03 8.42 16.74
CA PHE A 63 -25.62 7.24 17.48
C PHE A 63 -24.76 7.67 18.64
N THR A 64 -25.03 7.11 19.82
CA THR A 64 -24.12 7.23 20.95
C THR A 64 -23.40 5.91 21.11
N LEU A 65 -22.09 5.96 21.30
CA LEU A 65 -21.31 4.74 21.49
C LEU A 65 -21.55 4.21 22.90
N GLU A 66 -22.01 2.97 23.00
CA GLU A 66 -22.13 2.29 24.28
C GLU A 66 -20.75 1.89 24.82
N GLU A 67 -20.58 1.95 26.14
CA GLU A 67 -19.32 1.57 26.81
C GLU A 67 -18.96 0.08 26.62
N ASN A 68 -19.97 -0.77 26.39
CA ASN A 68 -19.83 -2.23 26.33
C ASN A 68 -19.56 -2.77 24.91
N TYR A 69 -18.75 -2.07 24.12
CA TYR A 69 -18.37 -2.57 22.80
C TYR A 69 -17.35 -3.72 22.93
N LYS A 70 -17.47 -4.72 22.05
CA LYS A 70 -16.54 -5.86 22.01
C LYS A 70 -15.50 -5.63 20.91
N THR A 71 -14.27 -5.34 21.31
CA THR A 71 -13.14 -5.29 20.37
C THR A 71 -12.82 -6.72 19.88
N PRO A 72 -12.62 -6.94 18.56
CA PRO A 72 -12.21 -8.24 18.06
C PRO A 72 -10.80 -8.58 18.56
N GLU A 73 -10.53 -9.89 18.71
CA GLU A 73 -9.18 -10.37 18.92
C GLU A 73 -8.29 -10.04 17.72
N TYR A 74 -7.03 -9.70 17.96
CA TYR A 74 -6.09 -9.31 16.90
C TYR A 74 -5.97 -10.37 15.80
N ASN A 75 -5.85 -11.66 16.16
CA ASN A 75 -5.70 -12.75 15.20
C ASN A 75 -6.91 -12.86 14.26
N LEU A 76 -8.12 -12.82 14.82
CA LEU A 76 -9.38 -12.86 14.08
C LEU A 76 -9.50 -11.65 13.14
N PHE A 77 -9.11 -10.46 13.60
CA PHE A 77 -9.11 -9.26 12.79
C PHE A 77 -8.16 -9.37 11.60
N GLN A 78 -6.93 -9.87 11.81
CA GLN A 78 -5.97 -10.08 10.72
C GLN A 78 -6.46 -11.12 9.71
N GLU A 79 -7.11 -12.19 10.18
CA GLU A 79 -7.68 -13.21 9.31
C GLU A 79 -8.82 -12.64 8.45
N ALA A 80 -9.73 -11.87 9.05
CA ALA A 80 -10.83 -11.23 8.32
C ALA A 80 -10.35 -10.21 7.28
N LEU A 81 -9.23 -9.53 7.53
CA LEU A 81 -8.60 -8.60 6.59
C LEU A 81 -7.78 -9.29 5.49
N ARG A 82 -7.61 -10.62 5.54
CA ARG A 82 -6.79 -11.33 4.57
C ARG A 82 -7.44 -11.29 3.19
N THR A 83 -6.81 -10.57 2.27
CA THR A 83 -7.22 -10.58 0.87
C THR A 83 -6.90 -11.92 0.22
N VAL A 84 -7.77 -12.37 -0.69
CA VAL A 84 -7.51 -13.60 -1.46
C VAL A 84 -6.27 -13.38 -2.31
N LYS A 85 -5.24 -14.20 -2.10
CA LYS A 85 -4.08 -14.24 -2.99
C LYS A 85 -4.55 -14.75 -4.34
N LYS A 86 -4.72 -13.85 -5.30
CA LYS A 86 -4.88 -14.24 -6.70
C LYS A 86 -3.69 -15.12 -7.06
N GLN A 87 -3.93 -16.25 -7.71
CA GLN A 87 -2.87 -17.05 -8.31
C GLN A 87 -2.25 -16.23 -9.45
N GLU A 88 -1.39 -15.28 -9.10
CA GLU A 88 -0.60 -14.56 -10.07
C GLU A 88 0.41 -15.55 -10.64
N LYS A 89 0.52 -15.58 -11.98
CA LYS A 89 1.59 -16.31 -12.64
C LYS A 89 2.90 -15.81 -12.06
N THR A 90 3.73 -16.72 -11.56
CA THR A 90 5.03 -16.38 -10.99
C THR A 90 5.82 -15.54 -11.99
N LYS A 91 6.16 -14.31 -11.62
CA LYS A 91 6.94 -13.41 -12.47
C LYS A 91 8.33 -14.00 -12.66
N ILE A 92 8.62 -14.51 -13.86
CA ILE A 92 9.96 -14.96 -14.22
C ILE A 92 10.78 -13.73 -14.61
N LYS A 93 11.95 -13.55 -14.00
CA LYS A 93 12.84 -12.40 -14.28
C LYS A 93 13.16 -12.34 -15.78
N ASN A 94 13.13 -11.13 -16.35
CA ASN A 94 13.39 -10.84 -17.76
C ASN A 94 12.38 -11.42 -18.77
N VAL A 95 11.25 -11.98 -18.32
CA VAL A 95 10.16 -12.42 -19.19
C VAL A 95 8.98 -11.48 -19.01
N HIS A 96 8.55 -10.86 -20.10
CA HIS A 96 7.37 -10.01 -20.15
C HIS A 96 6.33 -10.62 -21.10
N VAL A 97 5.06 -10.40 -20.82
CA VAL A 97 3.95 -10.85 -21.67
C VAL A 97 3.45 -9.63 -22.44
N ASP A 98 3.40 -9.75 -23.76
CA ASP A 98 2.88 -8.73 -24.67
C ASP A 98 1.33 -8.63 -24.58
N GLU A 99 0.73 -7.59 -25.16
CA GLU A 99 -0.73 -7.39 -25.24
C GLU A 99 -1.45 -8.58 -25.89
N PHE A 100 -0.77 -9.24 -26.84
CA PHE A 100 -1.24 -10.46 -27.52
C PHE A 100 -0.97 -11.77 -26.75
N GLY A 101 -0.36 -11.70 -25.56
CA GLY A 101 -0.08 -12.88 -24.73
C GLY A 101 1.23 -13.61 -25.03
N HIS A 102 2.08 -13.09 -25.91
CA HIS A 102 3.38 -13.70 -26.23
C HIS A 102 4.42 -13.43 -25.14
N ASN A 103 5.27 -14.42 -24.84
CA ASN A 103 6.37 -14.27 -23.87
C ASN A 103 7.61 -13.69 -24.56
N ILE A 104 7.98 -12.45 -24.23
CA ILE A 104 9.20 -11.78 -24.70
C ILE A 104 10.28 -11.88 -23.62
N LYS A 105 11.47 -12.38 -24.00
CA LYS A 105 12.63 -12.50 -23.11
C LYS A 105 13.68 -11.46 -23.40
N LYS A 106 14.08 -10.68 -22.40
CA LYS A 106 15.15 -9.68 -22.53
C LYS A 106 16.52 -10.32 -22.31
N VAL A 107 17.40 -10.19 -23.30
CA VAL A 107 18.81 -10.59 -23.21
C VAL A 107 19.67 -9.35 -23.05
N TYR A 108 20.45 -9.29 -21.97
CA TYR A 108 21.39 -8.19 -21.73
C TYR A 108 22.76 -8.56 -22.29
N VAL A 109 23.17 -7.90 -23.36
CA VAL A 109 24.51 -8.04 -23.92
C VAL A 109 25.47 -7.14 -23.15
N GLN A 110 26.61 -7.69 -22.73
CA GLN A 110 27.63 -6.93 -22.00
C GLN A 110 28.37 -5.96 -22.93
N LYS A 111 28.88 -4.85 -22.38
CA LYS A 111 29.73 -3.91 -23.11
C LYS A 111 31.01 -4.61 -23.59
N GLN A 112 31.22 -4.65 -24.90
CA GLN A 112 32.42 -5.24 -25.49
C GLN A 112 33.56 -4.21 -25.54
N ASN A 113 34.73 -4.57 -25.01
CA ASN A 113 35.93 -3.74 -25.06
C ASN A 113 36.86 -4.21 -26.19
N PHE A 114 36.80 -3.53 -27.33
CA PHE A 114 37.64 -3.84 -28.49
C PHE A 114 39.07 -3.32 -28.39
N SER A 115 39.37 -2.41 -27.46
CA SER A 115 40.75 -1.91 -27.25
C SER A 115 41.69 -2.99 -26.74
N LYS A 116 41.15 -4.05 -26.12
CA LYS A 116 41.91 -5.25 -25.72
C LYS A 116 42.14 -6.22 -26.88
N LEU A 117 41.48 -6.02 -28.01
CA LEU A 117 41.57 -6.91 -29.16
C LEU A 117 42.66 -6.39 -30.10
N HIS A 118 43.81 -7.06 -30.10
CA HIS A 118 44.86 -6.80 -31.08
C HIS A 118 44.67 -7.70 -32.30
N THR A 119 44.79 -7.11 -33.49
CA THR A 119 44.79 -7.88 -34.74
C THR A 119 46.13 -8.58 -34.91
N LYS A 120 46.12 -9.73 -35.59
CA LYS A 120 47.35 -10.47 -35.89
C LYS A 120 48.29 -9.60 -36.74
N HIS A 121 49.50 -9.38 -36.26
CA HIS A 121 50.51 -8.61 -36.98
C HIS A 121 51.12 -9.42 -38.14
N THR A 122 50.50 -9.36 -39.32
CA THR A 122 51.00 -10.02 -40.53
C THR A 122 52.08 -9.19 -41.25
N LYS A 123 52.90 -9.84 -42.09
CA LYS A 123 53.97 -9.17 -42.87
C LYS A 123 53.43 -8.09 -43.81
N PHE A 124 52.21 -8.26 -44.32
CA PHE A 124 51.56 -7.31 -45.22
C PHE A 124 51.19 -6.00 -44.50
N VAL A 125 50.56 -6.10 -43.32
CA VAL A 125 50.16 -4.94 -42.49
C VAL A 125 51.35 -4.15 -41.96
N LYS A 126 52.48 -4.83 -41.67
CA LYS A 126 53.72 -4.16 -41.24
C LYS A 126 54.40 -3.36 -42.36
N LYS A 127 54.23 -3.76 -43.62
CA LYS A 127 54.89 -3.13 -44.78
C LYS A 127 54.10 -1.96 -45.33
N ASN A 128 52.77 -2.02 -45.29
CA ASN A 128 51.90 -0.93 -45.69
C ASN A 128 51.64 0.04 -44.53
N LYS A 129 52.71 0.58 -43.95
CA LYS A 129 52.57 1.79 -43.12
C LYS A 129 52.39 2.95 -44.09
N PHE A 130 51.15 3.17 -44.52
CA PHE A 130 50.80 4.28 -45.41
C PHE A 130 51.30 5.58 -44.75
N ASN A 131 52.28 6.21 -45.38
CA ASN A 131 52.69 7.57 -45.05
C ASN A 131 51.55 8.50 -45.48
N THR A 132 50.70 8.86 -44.55
CA THR A 132 49.62 9.85 -44.68
C THR A 132 49.52 10.60 -43.38
#